data_AF-A0A3R8B9A4-F1
#
_entry.id   AF-A0A3R8B9A4-F1
#
_cell.length_a   1.000
_cell.length_b   1.000
_cell.length_c   1.000
_cell.angle_alpha   90.00
_cell.angle_beta   90.00
_cell.angle_gamma   90.00
#
_symmetry.space_group_name_H-M   'P 1'
#
loop_
_entity.id
_entity.type
_entity.pdbx_description
1 polymer ?
#
loop_
_entity_poly.entity_id
_entity_poly.type
_entity_poly.pdbx_seq_one_letter_code
_entity_poly.pdbx_strand_id
1 'polypeptide(L)'
;KALRPYFLQEGNLFVFSSDFCHWGRRFRYSYLPPATASLPIFERIGILDKEGAALIEQQDPAGFQEYYERTGNTICGHNPISIFLHLLEASGRPRSAFKTKLLDYSQSSQVENESSSSVSYAAFASSLLSPAPSLS
;
A
#
# COMPACT_ATOMS: atom_id res chain seq x y z
N LYS A 1 3.51 3.65 -18.99
CA LYS A 1 4.29 3.40 -20.25
C LYS A 1 5.70 4.00 -20.20
N ALA A 2 5.89 5.27 -19.82
CA ALA A 2 7.20 5.92 -19.81
C ALA A 2 8.28 5.24 -18.94
N LEU A 3 7.91 4.76 -17.74
CA LEU A 3 8.85 4.14 -16.81
C LEU A 3 9.14 2.65 -17.09
N ARG A 4 8.39 2.02 -17.99
CA ARG A 4 8.47 0.57 -18.25
C ARG A 4 9.87 0.11 -18.71
N PRO A 5 10.57 0.79 -19.65
CA PRO A 5 11.90 0.36 -20.07
C PRO A 5 12.90 0.32 -18.90
N TYR A 6 12.85 1.33 -18.02
CA TYR A 6 13.69 1.40 -16.83
C TYR A 6 13.31 0.34 -15.78
N PHE A 7 12.01 0.05 -15.64
CA PHE A 7 11.50 -0.97 -14.72
C PHE A 7 11.93 -2.39 -15.11
N LEU A 8 12.08 -2.66 -16.40
CA LEU A 8 12.51 -3.97 -16.91
C LEU A 8 14.03 -4.14 -16.97
N GLN A 9 14.80 -3.06 -16.78
CA GLN A 9 16.25 -3.09 -16.84
C GLN A 9 16.83 -3.64 -15.52
N GLU A 10 17.58 -4.73 -15.61
CA GLU A 10 18.30 -5.30 -14.48
C GLU A 10 19.31 -4.29 -13.91
N GLY A 11 19.47 -4.31 -12.58
CA GLY A 11 20.33 -3.37 -11.85
C GLY A 11 19.64 -2.07 -11.40
N ASN A 12 18.45 -1.77 -11.90
CA ASN A 12 17.67 -0.63 -11.41
C ASN A 12 16.88 -0.99 -10.15
N LEU A 13 16.79 -0.04 -9.21
CA LEU A 13 15.91 -0.09 -8.04
C LEU A 13 14.91 1.07 -8.12
N PHE A 14 13.63 0.75 -7.91
CA PHE A 14 12.57 1.74 -7.81
C PHE A 14 12.19 1.93 -6.35
N VAL A 15 12.21 3.18 -5.88
CA VAL A 15 11.76 3.56 -4.54
C VAL A 15 10.51 4.42 -4.68
N PHE A 16 9.39 3.93 -4.16
CA PHE A 16 8.12 4.66 -4.12
C PHE A 16 7.93 5.19 -2.70
N SER A 17 8.09 6.51 -2.51
CA SER A 17 7.99 7.15 -1.20
C SER A 17 6.54 7.52 -0.88
N SER A 18 6.04 7.04 0.27
CA SER A 18 4.68 7.31 0.75
C SER A 18 4.59 7.11 2.26
N ASP A 19 3.88 8.00 2.93
CA ASP A 19 3.20 7.70 4.20
C ASP A 19 1.84 7.04 3.90
N PHE A 20 1.23 6.40 4.91
CA PHE A 20 -0.11 5.79 4.83
C PHE A 20 -1.18 6.75 5.43
N CYS A 21 -2.13 6.29 6.25
CA CYS A 21 -3.18 7.15 6.78
C CYS A 21 -2.63 8.33 7.59
N HIS A 22 -3.01 9.54 7.19
CA HIS A 22 -2.96 10.75 8.02
C HIS A 22 -4.35 10.94 8.67
N TRP A 23 -4.51 10.46 9.90
CA TRP A 23 -5.78 10.47 10.60
C TRP A 23 -5.86 11.59 11.64
N GLY A 24 -7.00 12.27 11.71
CA GLY A 24 -7.34 13.26 12.72
C GLY A 24 -7.80 14.60 12.13
N ARG A 25 -8.39 15.44 12.98
CA ARG A 25 -9.00 16.72 12.57
C ARG A 25 -8.06 17.65 11.81
N ARG A 26 -6.77 17.69 12.17
CA ARG A 26 -5.76 18.53 11.48
C ARG A 26 -5.55 18.15 10.01
N PHE A 27 -5.84 16.90 9.66
CA PHE A 27 -5.77 16.39 8.28
C PHE A 27 -7.12 16.44 7.57
N ARG A 28 -8.19 16.87 8.26
CA ARG A 28 -9.57 16.82 7.78
C ARG A 28 -10.01 15.41 7.34
N TYR A 29 -9.47 14.38 8.01
CA TYR A 29 -9.78 12.99 7.73
C TYR A 29 -9.94 12.23 9.05
N SER A 30 -11.14 11.68 9.27
CA SER A 30 -11.46 10.92 10.48
C SER A 30 -12.33 9.71 10.17
N TYR A 31 -12.29 9.23 8.92
CA TYR A 31 -13.00 8.01 8.53
C TYR A 31 -12.44 6.82 9.32
N LEU A 32 -13.34 5.94 9.74
CA LEU A 32 -13.01 4.67 10.37
C LEU A 32 -13.97 3.60 9.84
N PRO A 33 -13.50 2.37 9.57
CA PRO A 33 -14.37 1.31 9.05
C PRO A 33 -15.58 1.06 9.98
N PRO A 34 -16.84 1.09 9.49
CA PRO A 34 -18.02 0.92 10.33
C PRO A 34 -18.05 -0.41 11.10
N ALA A 35 -17.61 -1.50 10.46
CA ALA A 35 -17.57 -2.85 11.03
C ALA A 35 -16.61 -3.01 12.23
N THR A 36 -15.85 -1.97 12.58
CA THR A 36 -14.82 -2.00 13.63
C THR A 36 -15.14 -1.10 14.83
N ALA A 37 -16.40 -0.66 14.96
CA ALA A 37 -16.80 0.36 15.93
C ALA A 37 -16.52 0.00 17.40
N SER A 38 -16.36 -1.27 17.75
CA SER A 38 -16.02 -1.74 19.09
C SER A 38 -14.53 -1.65 19.44
N LEU A 39 -13.67 -1.33 18.48
CA LEU A 39 -12.21 -1.29 18.67
C LEU A 39 -11.71 0.14 18.95
N PRO A 40 -10.56 0.29 19.63
CA PRO A 40 -9.88 1.57 19.76
C PRO A 40 -9.56 2.20 18.40
N ILE A 41 -9.52 3.53 18.32
CA ILE A 41 -9.33 4.27 17.05
C ILE A 41 -8.05 3.82 16.33
N PHE A 42 -6.92 3.68 17.03
CA PHE A 42 -5.66 3.26 16.42
C PHE A 42 -5.74 1.88 15.74
N GLU A 43 -6.46 0.92 16.33
CA GLU A 43 -6.67 -0.41 15.74
C GLU A 43 -7.54 -0.32 14.48
N ARG A 44 -8.57 0.53 14.50
CA ARG A 44 -9.45 0.76 13.37
C ARG A 44 -8.71 1.41 12.19
N ILE A 45 -7.81 2.36 12.47
CA ILE A 45 -6.87 2.91 11.48
C ILE A 45 -5.96 1.80 10.94
N GLY A 46 -5.44 0.94 11.83
CA GLY A 46 -4.61 -0.20 11.43
C GLY A 46 -5.35 -1.19 10.51
N ILE A 47 -6.63 -1.43 10.73
CA ILE A 47 -7.46 -2.27 9.86
C ILE A 47 -7.66 -1.59 8.49
N LEU A 48 -7.97 -0.29 8.49
CA LEU A 48 -8.10 0.50 7.26
C LEU A 48 -6.81 0.45 6.43
N ASP A 49 -5.65 0.67 7.05
CA ASP A 49 -4.36 0.67 6.35
C ASP A 49 -3.97 -0.72 5.86
N LYS A 50 -4.22 -1.76 6.67
CA LYS A 50 -3.92 -3.15 6.29
C LYS A 50 -4.80 -3.67 5.16
N GLU A 51 -6.01 -3.16 5.01
CA GLU A 51 -6.85 -3.43 3.83
C GLU A 51 -6.17 -2.93 2.55
N GLY A 52 -5.70 -1.67 2.53
CA GLY A 52 -4.95 -1.12 1.42
C GLY A 52 -3.61 -1.85 1.18
N ALA A 53 -2.90 -2.18 2.27
CA ALA A 53 -1.65 -2.94 2.20
C ALA A 53 -1.84 -4.33 1.58
N ALA A 54 -2.92 -5.03 1.93
CA ALA A 54 -3.22 -6.35 1.39
C ALA A 54 -3.46 -6.30 -0.13
N LEU A 55 -4.09 -5.24 -0.64
CA LEU A 55 -4.29 -5.04 -2.08
C LEU A 55 -2.97 -4.78 -2.82
N ILE A 56 -2.03 -4.07 -2.18
CA ILE A 56 -0.68 -3.87 -2.70
C ILE A 56 0.11 -5.19 -2.73
N GLU A 57 0.04 -6.00 -1.67
CA GLU A 57 0.66 -7.34 -1.63
C GLU A 57 0.08 -8.27 -2.71
N GLN A 58 -1.23 -8.18 -2.94
CA GLN A 58 -1.95 -8.91 -4.00
C GLN A 58 -1.65 -8.39 -5.41
N GLN A 59 -0.97 -7.25 -5.54
CA GLN A 59 -0.65 -6.60 -6.82
C GLN A 59 -1.92 -6.26 -7.61
N ASP A 60 -2.96 -5.78 -6.91
CA ASP A 60 -4.27 -5.50 -7.50
C ASP A 60 -4.51 -3.98 -7.65
N PRO A 61 -4.20 -3.38 -8.82
CA PRO A 61 -4.40 -1.95 -9.03
C PRO A 61 -5.88 -1.54 -9.01
N ALA A 62 -6.78 -2.39 -9.51
CA ALA A 62 -8.21 -2.08 -9.55
C ALA A 62 -8.81 -2.09 -8.14
N GLY A 63 -8.53 -3.14 -7.37
CA GLY A 63 -8.95 -3.21 -5.98
C GLY A 63 -8.37 -2.09 -5.12
N PHE A 64 -7.09 -1.73 -5.32
CA PHE A 64 -6.48 -0.59 -4.62
C PHE A 64 -7.14 0.75 -4.95
N GLN A 65 -7.52 0.95 -6.22
CA GLN A 65 -8.26 2.15 -6.64
C GLN A 65 -9.64 2.22 -5.99
N GLU A 66 -10.40 1.12 -6.03
CA GLU A 66 -11.74 1.04 -5.42
C GLU A 66 -11.68 1.27 -3.90
N TYR A 67 -10.69 0.67 -3.23
CA TYR A 67 -10.41 0.92 -1.82
C TYR A 67 -10.15 2.41 -1.54
N TYR A 68 -9.30 3.05 -2.34
CA TYR A 68 -8.93 4.44 -2.14
C TYR A 68 -10.14 5.37 -2.34
N GLU A 69 -10.94 5.14 -3.39
CA GLU A 69 -12.16 5.91 -3.66
C GLU A 69 -13.22 5.74 -2.55
N ARG A 70 -13.43 4.50 -2.10
CA ARG A 70 -14.43 4.20 -1.05
C ARG A 70 -14.06 4.77 0.31
N THR A 71 -12.79 4.71 0.68
CA THR A 71 -12.33 5.08 2.04
C THR A 71 -11.84 6.51 2.14
N GLY A 72 -11.40 7.10 1.02
CA GLY A 72 -10.70 8.38 0.99
C GLY A 72 -9.42 8.40 1.82
N ASN A 73 -8.79 7.24 2.07
CA ASN A 73 -7.61 7.16 2.92
C ASN A 73 -6.51 8.11 2.44
N THR A 74 -5.89 8.85 3.36
CA THR A 74 -5.00 9.98 3.08
C THR A 74 -3.56 9.55 2.74
N ILE A 75 -3.41 8.45 2.00
CA ILE A 75 -2.12 7.92 1.55
C ILE A 75 -1.47 8.93 0.59
N CYS A 76 -0.42 9.63 1.03
CA CYS A 76 0.16 10.73 0.27
C CYS A 76 0.81 10.29 -1.06
N GLY A 77 1.31 9.04 -1.10
CA GLY A 77 1.89 8.40 -2.28
C GLY A 77 0.93 7.45 -3.01
N HIS A 78 -0.39 7.66 -2.91
CA HIS A 78 -1.39 6.88 -3.68
C HIS A 78 -1.02 6.77 -5.17
N ASN A 79 -0.65 7.88 -5.81
CA ASN A 79 -0.26 7.89 -7.22
C ASN A 79 1.04 7.10 -7.50
N PRO A 80 2.15 7.32 -6.76
CA PRO A 80 3.33 6.44 -6.83
C PRO A 80 3.02 4.95 -6.67
N ILE A 81 2.19 4.57 -5.69
CA ILE A 81 1.80 3.17 -5.46
C ILE A 81 0.98 2.64 -6.65
N SER A 82 0.04 3.42 -7.17
CA SER A 82 -0.73 3.04 -8.36
C SER A 82 0.18 2.86 -9.58
N ILE A 83 1.18 3.73 -9.78
CA ILE A 83 2.20 3.57 -10.83
C ILE A 83 2.97 2.26 -10.65
N PHE A 84 3.39 1.94 -9.42
CA PHE A 84 4.05 0.66 -9.12
C PHE A 84 3.21 -0.55 -9.55
N LEU A 85 1.94 -0.60 -9.13
CA LEU A 85 1.04 -1.71 -9.46
C LEU A 85 0.83 -1.85 -10.98
N HIS A 86 0.62 -0.73 -11.68
CA HIS A 86 0.50 -0.74 -13.13
C HIS A 86 1.82 -1.06 -13.86
N LEU A 87 2.98 -0.78 -13.25
CA LEU A 87 4.28 -1.19 -13.80
C LEU A 87 4.48 -2.71 -13.72
N LEU A 88 4.01 -3.36 -12.65
CA LEU A 88 3.98 -4.82 -12.56
C LEU A 88 3.13 -5.42 -13.68
N GLU A 89 1.91 -4.92 -13.89
CA GLU A 89 1.05 -5.41 -14.98
C GLU A 89 1.64 -5.13 -16.36
N ALA A 90 2.18 -3.93 -16.56
CA ALA A 90 2.81 -3.54 -17.82
C ALA A 90 4.13 -4.27 -18.07
N SER A 91 4.69 -4.99 -17.10
CA SER A 91 5.93 -5.74 -17.29
C SER A 91 5.76 -6.88 -18.30
N GLY A 92 4.53 -7.35 -18.53
CA GLY A 92 4.22 -8.51 -19.37
C GLY A 92 4.55 -9.85 -18.70
N ARG A 93 4.80 -9.86 -17.38
CA ARG A 93 5.00 -11.07 -16.59
C ARG A 93 3.70 -11.39 -15.83
N PRO A 94 3.41 -12.67 -15.53
CA PRO A 94 2.29 -12.98 -14.65
C PRO A 94 2.53 -12.39 -13.25
N ARG A 95 1.46 -12.04 -12.52
CA ARG A 95 1.56 -11.52 -11.13
C ARG A 95 2.38 -12.43 -10.21
N SER A 96 2.31 -13.75 -10.42
CA SER A 96 3.09 -14.75 -9.67
C SER A 96 4.60 -14.67 -9.89
N ALA A 97 5.07 -13.94 -10.91
CA ALA A 97 6.50 -13.68 -11.11
C ALA A 97 7.05 -12.70 -10.07
N PHE A 98 6.20 -11.92 -9.41
CA PHE A 98 6.60 -10.94 -8.40
C PHE A 98 6.11 -11.37 -7.02
N LYS A 99 6.91 -11.07 -6.00
CA LYS A 99 6.52 -11.20 -4.60
C LYS A 99 6.59 -9.85 -3.94
N THR A 100 5.44 -9.24 -3.72
CA THR A 100 5.29 -8.00 -2.96
C THR A 100 4.90 -8.34 -1.54
N LYS A 101 5.59 -7.76 -0.55
CA LYS A 101 5.36 -8.01 0.87
C LYS A 101 5.35 -6.73 1.68
N LEU A 102 4.43 -6.63 2.63
CA LEU A 102 4.52 -5.73 3.76
C LEU A 102 5.60 -6.27 4.72
N LEU A 103 6.62 -5.47 4.99
CA LEU A 103 7.73 -5.81 5.88
C LEU A 103 7.47 -5.31 7.29
N ASP A 104 6.96 -4.10 7.41
CA ASP A 104 6.67 -3.47 8.69
C ASP A 104 5.53 -2.44 8.57
N TYR A 105 4.82 -2.25 9.68
CA TYR A 105 3.75 -1.27 9.81
C TYR A 105 3.79 -0.65 11.20
N SER A 106 3.75 0.67 11.25
CA SER A 106 3.70 1.43 12.50
C SER A 106 2.80 2.65 12.39
N GLN A 107 2.49 3.25 13.53
CA GLN A 107 1.77 4.51 13.64
C GLN A 107 2.61 5.47 14.48
N SER A 108 2.64 6.75 14.12
CA SER A 108 3.37 7.78 14.88
C SER A 108 2.95 7.86 16.34
N SER A 109 1.69 7.48 16.62
CA SER A 109 1.11 7.39 17.95
C SER A 109 -0.17 6.55 17.90
N GLN A 110 -0.51 5.89 19.01
CA GLN A 110 -1.81 5.24 19.17
C GLN A 110 -2.87 6.29 19.55
N VAL A 111 -3.75 6.61 18.59
CA VAL A 111 -4.89 7.51 18.84
C VAL A 111 -5.97 6.79 19.65
N GLU A 112 -6.35 7.37 20.79
CA GLU A 112 -7.42 6.86 21.65
C GLU A 112 -8.67 7.74 21.65
N ASN A 113 -8.55 9.00 21.21
CA ASN A 113 -9.66 9.97 21.17
C ASN A 113 -9.63 10.85 19.91
N GLU A 114 -10.78 11.40 19.53
CA GLU A 114 -10.95 12.15 18.27
C GLU A 114 -10.20 13.49 18.21
N SER A 115 -9.73 14.00 19.36
CA SER A 115 -8.94 15.23 19.41
C SER A 115 -7.47 15.03 19.00
N SER A 116 -7.02 13.77 19.02
CA SER A 116 -5.65 13.38 18.67
C SER A 116 -5.50 13.11 17.16
N SER A 117 -4.28 12.86 16.71
CA SER A 117 -3.98 12.55 15.31
C SER A 117 -2.77 11.63 15.20
N SER A 118 -2.70 10.86 14.12
CA SER A 118 -1.56 9.99 13.81
C SER A 118 -1.25 10.01 12.32
N VAL A 119 -0.02 9.63 11.99
CA VAL A 119 0.38 9.24 10.64
C VAL A 119 0.80 7.77 10.70
N SER A 120 0.33 6.96 9.76
CA SER A 120 0.73 5.57 9.61
C SER A 120 1.90 5.44 8.64
N TYR A 121 2.77 4.46 8.88
CA TYR A 121 3.92 4.13 8.05
C TYR A 121 3.89 2.66 7.68
N ALA A 122 4.14 2.34 6.41
CA ALA A 122 4.18 0.98 5.91
C ALA A 122 5.39 0.79 4.98
N ALA A 123 6.20 -0.22 5.25
CA ALA A 123 7.37 -0.56 4.45
C ALA A 123 7.07 -1.80 3.60
N PHE A 124 7.28 -1.70 2.29
CA PHE A 124 7.08 -2.82 1.36
C PHE A 124 8.36 -3.16 0.61
N ALA A 125 8.52 -4.43 0.26
CA ALA A 125 9.51 -4.87 -0.72
C ALA A 125 8.84 -5.74 -1.79
N SER A 126 9.24 -5.53 -3.05
CA SER A 126 8.83 -6.36 -4.18
C SER A 126 10.05 -6.91 -4.90
N SER A 127 10.03 -8.21 -5.17
CA SER A 127 11.13 -8.91 -5.86
C SER A 127 10.60 -9.73 -7.02
N LEU A 128 11.34 -9.75 -8.13
CA LEU A 128 11.15 -10.74 -9.19
C LEU A 128 11.63 -12.11 -8.67
N LEU A 129 10.77 -13.12 -8.75
CA LEU A 129 11.12 -14.49 -8.44
C LEU A 129 11.89 -15.09 -9.62
N SER A 130 13.03 -15.73 -9.35
CA SER A 130 13.72 -16.52 -10.36
C SER A 130 12.77 -17.59 -10.92
N PRO A 131 12.80 -17.90 -12.22
CA PRO A 131 12.12 -19.08 -12.73
C PRO A 131 12.57 -20.28 -11.91
N ALA A 132 11.65 -21.17 -11.54
CA ALA A 132 12.06 -22.48 -11.04
C ALA A 132 13.04 -23.07 -12.06
N PRO A 133 14.18 -23.65 -11.64
CA PRO A 133 15.06 -24.31 -12.59
C PRO A 133 14.22 -25.34 -13.36
N SER A 134 14.24 -25.23 -14.69
CA SER A 134 13.65 -26.27 -15.54
C SER A 134 14.28 -27.59 -15.12
N LEU A 135 13.46 -28.53 -14.66
CA LEU A 135 13.89 -29.91 -14.43
C LEU A 135 14.46 -30.40 -15.77
N SER A 136 15.79 -30.49 -15.84
CA SER A 136 16.54 -31.12 -16.92
C SER A 136 16.32 -32.62 -16.95
#